data_AF-A0A8X6UTG1-F1
#
_entry.id   AF-A0A8X6UTG1-F1
#
_cell.length_a   1.000
_cell.length_b   1.000
_cell.length_c   1.000
_cell.angle_alpha   90.00
_cell.angle_beta   90.00
_cell.angle_gamma   90.00
#
_symmetry.space_group_name_H-M   'P 1'
#
loop_
_entity.id
_entity.type
_entity.pdbx_description
1 polymer ?
#
loop_
_entity_poly.entity_id
_entity_poly.type
_entity_poly.pdbx_seq_one_letter_code
_entity_poly.pdbx_strand_id
1 'polypeptide(L)'
;MRIRKWLHLKLIDIHGKRYCLQRNYNDYGLSTKSVLILIHELKGKGYCLSTDNFYTSPELAEILLGSKTDICGTLRPNRKGLPVSLKSSTVKKGEIIAFQKGKMCVLKWKDKKPLHMLSTFHNADVMEVKAKERDSVKLKPKAVVFYNNTMRGVDRSDQCLSYYPVARNQQ
;
A
#
# COMPACT_ATOMS: atom_id res chain seq x y z
N MET A 1 -17.12 -10.75 -22.08
CA MET A 1 -16.77 -9.35 -21.80
C MET A 1 -15.67 -9.31 -20.73
N ARG A 2 -14.40 -9.25 -21.15
CA ARG A 2 -13.20 -9.33 -20.28
C ARG A 2 -12.45 -8.00 -20.39
N ILE A 3 -12.45 -7.20 -19.33
CA ILE A 3 -11.54 -6.05 -19.21
C ILE A 3 -10.94 -6.10 -17.80
N ARG A 4 -9.81 -6.80 -17.67
CA ARG A 4 -8.90 -6.68 -16.53
C ARG A 4 -7.77 -5.75 -16.96
N LYS A 5 -7.94 -4.44 -16.74
CA LYS A 5 -6.85 -3.46 -16.90
C LYS A 5 -6.07 -3.41 -15.58
N TRP A 6 -5.05 -4.26 -15.48
CA TRP A 6 -4.00 -4.08 -14.48
C TRP A 6 -3.10 -2.97 -15.01
N LEU A 7 -3.21 -1.77 -14.44
CA LEU A 7 -2.38 -0.65 -14.87
C LEU A 7 -0.96 -0.88 -14.36
N HIS A 8 -0.06 -1.17 -15.30
CA HIS A 8 1.38 -0.97 -15.14
C HIS A 8 1.63 0.50 -14.75
N LEU A 9 1.96 0.75 -13.50
CA LEU A 9 2.71 1.94 -13.10
C LEU A 9 4.03 1.45 -12.55
N LYS A 10 4.92 1.11 -13.49
CA LYS A 10 6.33 0.94 -13.22
C LYS A 10 6.87 2.30 -12.77
N LEU A 11 7.69 2.28 -11.72
CA LEU A 11 8.65 3.33 -11.42
C LEU A 11 9.41 3.68 -12.70
N ILE A 12 9.10 4.82 -13.31
CA ILE A 12 9.90 5.42 -14.37
C ILE A 12 10.76 6.48 -13.69
N ASP A 13 12.06 6.18 -13.68
CA ASP A 13 13.23 7.05 -13.45
C ASP A 13 12.96 8.48 -12.95
N ILE A 14 13.21 8.68 -11.65
CA ILE A 14 13.44 10.01 -11.08
C ILE A 14 14.90 10.39 -11.35
N HIS A 15 15.29 10.54 -12.61
CA HIS A 15 16.49 11.29 -13.02
C HIS A 15 16.21 12.00 -14.35
N GLY A 16 15.94 13.30 -14.28
CA GLY A 16 16.26 14.21 -15.39
C GLY A 16 15.13 14.72 -16.29
N LYS A 17 13.88 14.27 -16.18
CA LYS A 17 12.77 14.91 -16.90
C LYS A 17 11.84 15.66 -15.97
N ARG A 18 11.86 16.99 -16.09
CA ARG A 18 10.87 17.91 -15.54
C ARG A 18 9.49 17.53 -16.08
N TYR A 19 8.81 16.58 -15.45
CA TYR A 19 7.36 16.64 -15.44
C TYR A 19 7.03 17.99 -14.83
N CYS A 20 6.31 18.83 -15.56
CA CYS A 20 5.76 20.07 -15.06
C CYS A 20 4.94 19.71 -13.81
N LEU A 21 5.58 19.79 -12.63
CA LEU A 21 4.96 19.55 -11.35
C LEU A 21 3.77 20.50 -11.32
N GLN A 22 2.56 19.96 -11.45
CA GLN A 22 1.36 20.75 -11.25
C GLN A 22 1.53 21.47 -9.90
N ARG A 23 1.41 22.79 -9.92
CA ARG A 23 1.69 23.68 -8.78
C ARG A 23 0.82 23.38 -7.54
N ASN A 24 -0.17 22.50 -7.66
CA ASN A 24 -1.21 22.22 -6.66
C ASN A 24 -0.82 21.22 -5.56
N TYR A 25 0.38 20.62 -5.58
CA TYR A 25 0.82 19.63 -4.56
C TYR A 25 2.13 20.00 -3.85
N ASN A 26 2.53 21.28 -3.88
CA ASN A 26 3.79 21.71 -3.28
C ASN A 26 3.77 21.71 -1.75
N ASP A 27 2.59 21.78 -1.14
CA ASP A 27 2.44 21.83 0.32
C ASP A 27 2.58 20.46 0.99
N TYR A 28 2.61 19.37 0.21
CA TYR A 28 2.69 18.01 0.72
C TYR A 28 4.14 17.49 0.75
N GLY A 29 4.42 16.64 1.73
CA GLY A 29 5.69 15.91 1.81
C GLY A 29 5.96 15.06 0.56
N LEU A 30 7.25 14.84 0.24
CA LEU A 30 7.71 14.16 -0.98
C LEU A 30 6.95 12.85 -1.25
N SER A 31 6.78 12.00 -0.25
CA SER A 31 6.08 10.71 -0.39
C SER A 31 4.63 10.88 -0.85
N THR A 32 3.88 11.78 -0.21
CA THR A 32 2.47 12.05 -0.53
C THR A 32 2.38 12.69 -1.92
N LYS A 33 3.25 13.66 -2.20
CA LYS A 33 3.32 14.35 -3.49
C LYS A 33 3.57 13.39 -4.65
N SER A 34 4.54 12.48 -4.52
CA SER A 34 4.82 11.46 -5.54
C SER A 34 3.59 10.62 -5.86
N VAL A 35 2.87 10.14 -4.83
CA VAL A 35 1.65 9.35 -5.04
C VAL A 35 0.56 10.18 -5.72
N LEU A 36 0.32 11.41 -5.25
CA LEU A 36 -0.74 12.26 -5.77
C LEU A 36 -0.55 12.63 -7.24
N ILE A 37 0.70 12.81 -7.66
CA ILE A 37 1.06 13.04 -9.07
C ILE A 37 0.79 11.78 -9.90
N LEU A 38 1.26 10.61 -9.44
CA LEU A 38 1.09 9.35 -10.17
C LEU A 38 -0.36 8.94 -10.34
N ILE A 39 -1.20 9.19 -9.32
CA ILE A 39 -2.61 8.82 -9.34
C ILE A 39 -3.51 9.88 -9.97
N HIS A 40 -2.98 11.07 -10.33
CA HIS A 40 -3.80 12.22 -10.76
C HIS A 40 -4.89 11.86 -11.78
N GLU A 41 -4.53 11.14 -12.84
CA GLU A 41 -5.47 10.75 -13.92
C GLU A 41 -6.36 9.55 -13.56
N LEU A 42 -6.09 8.89 -12.44
CA LEU A 42 -6.79 7.70 -11.97
C LEU A 42 -7.76 8.02 -10.81
N LYS A 43 -7.74 9.23 -10.28
CA LYS A 43 -8.65 9.69 -9.21
C LYS A 43 -10.12 9.57 -9.65
N GLY A 44 -10.99 9.23 -8.70
CA GLY A 44 -12.44 9.17 -8.91
C GLY A 44 -12.98 7.99 -9.73
N LYS A 45 -12.10 7.09 -10.20
CA LYS A 45 -12.47 5.91 -11.01
C LYS A 45 -12.78 4.65 -10.18
N GLY A 46 -12.80 4.76 -8.85
CA GLY A 46 -13.06 3.63 -7.95
C GLY A 46 -11.90 2.64 -7.83
N TYR A 47 -10.66 3.07 -8.10
CA TYR A 47 -9.49 2.23 -7.91
C TYR A 47 -9.09 2.13 -6.44
N CYS A 48 -8.47 0.99 -6.10
CA CYS A 48 -7.79 0.77 -4.84
C CYS A 48 -6.28 0.82 -5.07
N LEU A 49 -5.60 1.72 -4.38
CA LEU A 49 -4.16 1.89 -4.45
C LEU A 49 -3.48 0.99 -3.40
N SER A 50 -2.51 0.17 -3.84
CA SER A 50 -1.62 -0.55 -2.93
C SER A 50 -0.27 0.14 -2.83
N THR A 51 0.15 0.54 -1.62
CA THR A 51 1.40 1.30 -1.40
C THR A 51 2.35 0.68 -0.40
N ASP A 52 3.65 0.88 -0.61
CA ASP A 52 4.68 0.51 0.36
C ASP A 52 4.80 1.53 1.51
N ASN A 53 5.48 1.13 2.57
CA ASN A 53 5.68 1.84 3.84
C ASN A 53 6.19 3.29 3.71
N PHE A 54 6.94 3.59 2.65
CA PHE A 54 7.48 4.92 2.40
C PHE A 54 6.40 5.89 1.90
N TYR A 55 5.41 5.39 1.19
CA TYR A 55 4.35 6.19 0.59
C TYR A 55 3.10 6.26 1.46
N THR A 56 2.85 5.25 2.30
CA THR A 56 1.66 5.20 3.15
C THR A 56 1.74 6.19 4.32
N SER A 57 0.73 7.05 4.44
CA SER A 57 0.51 7.94 5.59
C SER A 57 -0.99 8.13 5.86
N PRO A 58 -1.39 8.44 7.11
CA PRO A 58 -2.79 8.79 7.42
C PRO A 58 -3.29 9.99 6.64
N GLU A 59 -2.45 11.02 6.49
CA GLU A 59 -2.75 12.22 5.69
C GLU A 59 -3.07 11.87 4.23
N LEU A 60 -2.25 11.02 3.60
CA LEU A 60 -2.49 10.59 2.22
C LEU A 60 -3.83 9.84 2.11
N ALA A 61 -4.16 9.00 3.08
CA ALA A 61 -5.41 8.24 3.09
C ALA A 61 -6.63 9.15 3.16
N GLU A 62 -6.59 10.22 3.98
CA GLU A 62 -7.67 11.21 4.06
C GLU A 62 -7.85 11.97 2.73
N ILE A 63 -6.74 12.37 2.08
CA ILE A 63 -6.78 13.04 0.76
C ILE A 63 -7.38 12.13 -0.32
N LEU A 64 -6.97 10.86 -0.34
CA LEU A 64 -7.45 9.89 -1.34
C LEU A 64 -8.92 9.54 -1.13
N LEU A 65 -9.37 9.44 0.13
CA LEU A 65 -10.79 9.26 0.47
C LEU A 65 -11.65 10.41 -0.07
N GLY A 66 -11.19 11.67 0.05
CA GLY A 66 -11.84 12.83 -0.57
C GLY A 66 -11.92 12.74 -2.10
N SER A 67 -10.96 12.05 -2.72
CA SER A 67 -10.89 11.81 -4.17
C SER A 67 -11.57 10.50 -4.60
N LYS A 68 -12.42 9.90 -3.75
CA LYS A 68 -13.12 8.61 -3.99
C LYS A 68 -12.17 7.48 -4.42
N THR A 69 -10.98 7.45 -3.82
CA THR A 69 -9.96 6.44 -4.10
C THR A 69 -9.58 5.75 -2.79
N ASP A 70 -9.61 4.44 -2.78
CA ASP A 70 -9.22 3.66 -1.62
C ASP A 70 -7.72 3.37 -1.61
N ILE A 71 -7.15 3.15 -0.41
CA ILE A 71 -5.75 2.82 -0.23
C ILE A 71 -5.59 1.63 0.73
N CYS A 72 -4.62 0.76 0.44
CA CYS A 72 -4.11 -0.27 1.32
C CYS A 72 -2.58 -0.25 1.30
N GLY A 73 -1.93 -0.26 2.45
CA GLY A 73 -0.48 -0.26 2.46
C GLY A 73 0.12 -0.65 3.79
N THR A 74 1.39 -1.05 3.74
CA THR A 74 2.18 -1.16 4.96
C THR A 74 2.50 0.23 5.48
N LEU A 75 2.66 0.35 6.80
CA LEU A 75 2.78 1.63 7.47
C LEU A 75 4.00 1.63 8.40
N ARG A 76 4.75 2.74 8.43
CA ARG A 76 5.80 2.93 9.43
C ARG A 76 5.17 3.39 10.75
N PRO A 77 5.51 2.78 11.91
CA PRO A 77 4.92 3.16 13.20
C PRO A 77 5.30 4.59 13.62
N ASN A 78 6.41 5.13 13.10
CA ASN A 78 6.88 6.48 13.43
C ASN A 78 6.18 7.59 12.61
N ARG A 79 5.15 7.27 11.82
CA ARG A 79 4.37 8.30 11.10
C ARG A 79 3.58 9.18 12.06
N LYS A 80 3.38 10.43 11.64
CA LYS A 80 2.50 11.41 12.29
C LYS A 80 1.04 11.00 12.08
N GLY A 81 0.16 11.34 13.03
CA GLY A 81 -1.27 11.05 12.95
C GLY A 81 -1.69 9.63 13.37
N LEU A 82 -0.77 8.84 13.95
CA LEU A 82 -1.09 7.51 14.49
C LEU A 82 -1.36 7.55 15.99
N PRO A 83 -2.33 6.76 16.47
CA PRO A 83 -2.64 6.71 17.90
C PRO A 83 -1.45 6.15 18.68
N VAL A 84 -1.13 6.79 19.81
CA VAL A 84 0.01 6.41 20.66
C VAL A 84 -0.11 4.97 21.15
N SER A 85 -1.34 4.52 21.44
CA SER A 85 -1.68 3.15 21.81
C SER A 85 -1.28 2.11 20.77
N LEU A 86 -1.31 2.43 19.47
CA LEU A 86 -0.82 1.52 18.43
C LEU A 86 0.71 1.39 18.46
N LYS A 87 1.43 2.46 18.81
CA LYS A 87 2.89 2.47 18.88
C LYS A 87 3.38 1.69 20.10
N SER A 88 2.80 1.96 21.27
CA SER A 88 3.22 1.39 22.56
C SER A 88 2.72 -0.04 22.80
N SER A 89 1.64 -0.46 22.14
CA SER A 89 1.08 -1.80 22.35
C SER A 89 2.02 -2.92 21.95
N THR A 90 2.17 -3.93 22.81
CA THR A 90 2.84 -5.18 22.45
C THR A 90 1.78 -6.21 22.05
N VAL A 91 1.91 -6.76 20.85
CA VAL A 91 0.94 -7.71 20.28
C VAL A 91 1.52 -9.12 20.35
N LYS A 92 0.73 -10.11 20.77
CA LYS A 92 1.12 -11.52 20.74
C LYS A 92 1.05 -12.06 19.31
N LYS A 93 1.68 -13.22 19.06
CA LYS A 93 1.63 -13.84 17.73
C LYS A 93 0.18 -14.22 17.39
N GLY A 94 -0.30 -13.78 16.22
CA GLY A 94 -1.67 -14.01 15.75
C GLY A 94 -2.69 -12.96 16.21
N GLU A 95 -2.35 -12.13 17.20
CA GLU A 95 -3.24 -11.10 17.73
C GLU A 95 -3.27 -9.86 16.81
N ILE A 96 -4.40 -9.15 16.81
CA ILE A 96 -4.65 -7.96 16.00
C ILE A 96 -5.13 -6.86 16.93
N ILE A 97 -4.48 -5.70 16.82
CA ILE A 97 -4.98 -4.45 17.40
C ILE A 97 -5.32 -3.54 16.23
N ALA A 98 -6.55 -3.04 16.19
CA ALA A 98 -7.00 -2.13 15.14
C ALA A 98 -7.63 -0.88 15.74
N PHE A 99 -7.41 0.25 15.07
CA PHE A 99 -8.05 1.53 15.36
C PHE A 99 -8.72 2.00 14.08
N GLN A 100 -9.95 2.47 14.21
CA GLN A 100 -10.74 2.94 13.08
C GLN A 100 -11.14 4.39 13.31
N LYS A 101 -10.92 5.22 12.28
CA LYS A 101 -11.37 6.61 12.19
C LYS A 101 -12.20 6.75 10.93
N GLY A 102 -13.53 6.68 11.07
CA GLY A 102 -14.44 6.65 9.93
C GLY A 102 -14.18 5.43 9.04
N LYS A 103 -13.83 5.67 7.76
CA LYS A 103 -13.45 4.61 6.82
C LYS A 103 -12.00 4.16 6.94
N MET A 104 -11.13 4.96 7.54
CA MET A 104 -9.71 4.61 7.68
C MET A 104 -9.52 3.66 8.86
N CYS A 105 -8.98 2.48 8.59
CA CYS A 105 -8.58 1.47 9.56
C CYS A 105 -7.05 1.35 9.57
N VAL A 106 -6.47 1.43 10.76
CA VAL A 106 -5.06 1.15 11.00
C VAL A 106 -4.98 -0.06 11.90
N LEU A 107 -4.25 -1.07 11.49
CA LEU A 107 -4.09 -2.30 12.27
C LEU A 107 -2.62 -2.66 12.48
N LYS A 108 -2.36 -3.30 13.61
CA LYS A 108 -1.09 -3.90 13.99
C LYS A 108 -1.33 -5.38 14.20
N TRP A 109 -0.55 -6.19 13.50
CA TRP A 109 -0.64 -7.65 13.54
C TRP A 109 0.76 -8.25 13.62
N LYS A 110 0.93 -9.33 14.39
CA LYS A 110 2.23 -9.97 14.56
C LYS A 110 2.18 -11.43 14.10
N ASP A 111 2.98 -11.78 13.10
CA ASP A 111 3.31 -13.17 12.78
C ASP A 111 4.68 -13.53 13.35
N LYS A 112 5.75 -13.34 12.56
CA LYS A 112 7.14 -13.38 13.04
C LYS A 112 7.58 -12.02 13.60
N LYS A 113 7.24 -10.95 12.89
CA LYS A 113 7.53 -9.55 13.25
C LYS A 113 6.23 -8.75 13.28
N PRO A 114 6.13 -7.69 14.11
CA PRO A 114 4.97 -6.80 14.10
C PRO A 114 4.91 -6.04 12.78
N LEU A 115 3.74 -6.12 12.13
CA LEU A 115 3.41 -5.42 10.90
C LEU A 115 2.33 -4.39 11.21
N HIS A 116 2.49 -3.18 10.66
CA HIS A 116 1.46 -2.15 10.71
C HIS A 116 0.92 -1.95 9.31
N MET A 117 -0.40 -1.88 9.21
CA MET A 117 -1.14 -1.73 7.96
C MET A 117 -2.11 -0.58 8.10
N LEU A 118 -2.32 0.13 7.00
CA LEU A 118 -3.37 1.11 6.84
C LEU A 118 -4.26 0.67 5.67
N SER A 119 -5.57 0.71 5.86
CA SER A 119 -6.55 0.45 4.81
C SER A 119 -7.77 1.34 4.98
N THR A 120 -8.39 1.76 3.88
CA THR A 120 -9.62 2.59 3.91
C THR A 120 -10.90 1.81 3.61
N PHE A 121 -10.79 0.51 3.32
CA PHE A 121 -11.92 -0.35 2.94
C PHE A 121 -11.94 -1.69 3.67
N HIS A 122 -10.82 -2.11 4.25
CA HIS A 122 -10.77 -3.29 5.11
C HIS A 122 -10.98 -2.93 6.58
N ASN A 123 -11.86 -3.68 7.23
CA ASN A 123 -11.99 -3.68 8.69
C ASN A 123 -10.93 -4.60 9.33
N ALA A 124 -10.98 -4.71 10.66
CA ALA A 124 -10.11 -5.58 11.46
C ALA A 124 -10.39 -7.10 11.30
N ASP A 125 -11.08 -7.50 10.24
CA ASP A 125 -11.48 -8.87 10.00
C ASP A 125 -10.29 -9.77 9.65
N VAL A 126 -10.40 -11.03 10.10
CA VAL A 126 -9.50 -12.11 9.75
C VAL A 126 -10.06 -12.99 8.65
N MET A 127 -9.16 -13.66 7.95
CA MET A 127 -9.45 -14.70 6.98
C MET A 127 -8.50 -15.87 7.19
N GLU A 128 -9.04 -17.07 7.00
CA GLU A 128 -8.28 -18.31 7.00
C GLU A 128 -7.47 -18.45 5.72
N VAL A 129 -6.17 -18.72 5.87
CA VAL A 129 -5.24 -18.94 4.77
C VAL A 129 -4.50 -20.25 4.99
N LYS A 130 -4.57 -21.14 4.00
CA LYS A 130 -3.80 -22.40 4.00
C LYS A 130 -2.30 -22.11 4.02
N ALA A 131 -1.57 -22.70 4.96
CA ALA A 131 -0.12 -22.62 5.02
C ALA A 131 0.51 -23.57 3.99
N LYS A 132 1.53 -23.10 3.27
CA LYS A 132 2.22 -23.88 2.23
C LYS A 132 2.97 -25.12 2.74
N GLU A 133 3.34 -25.16 4.02
CA GLU A 133 4.32 -26.14 4.53
C GLU A 133 3.73 -27.28 5.38
N ARG A 134 2.51 -27.17 5.90
CA ARG A 134 2.03 -28.10 6.96
C ARG A 134 0.54 -28.42 6.95
N ASP A 135 -0.19 -28.20 5.87
CA ASP A 135 -1.67 -28.31 5.83
C ASP A 135 -2.39 -27.61 7.00
N SER A 136 -1.73 -26.62 7.59
CA SER A 136 -2.27 -25.86 8.73
C SER A 136 -2.99 -24.62 8.22
N VAL A 137 -4.14 -24.33 8.80
CA VAL A 137 -4.87 -23.10 8.56
C VAL A 137 -4.31 -22.00 9.46
N LYS A 138 -3.98 -20.84 8.88
CA LYS A 138 -3.52 -19.65 9.63
C LYS A 138 -4.52 -18.52 9.47
N LEU A 139 -4.88 -17.90 10.58
CA LEU A 139 -5.70 -16.67 10.57
C LEU A 139 -4.81 -15.47 10.26
N LYS A 140 -5.20 -14.69 9.25
CA LYS A 140 -4.51 -13.46 8.84
C LYS A 140 -5.52 -12.34 8.61
N PRO A 141 -5.17 -11.08 8.90
CA PRO A 141 -6.04 -9.96 8.56
C PRO A 141 -6.33 -9.92 7.06
N LYS A 142 -7.58 -9.65 6.66
CA LYS A 142 -7.97 -9.52 5.24
C LYS A 142 -7.09 -8.52 4.49
N ALA A 143 -6.77 -7.39 5.14
CA ALA A 143 -5.89 -6.37 4.59
C ALA A 143 -4.47 -6.89 4.28
N VAL A 144 -3.93 -7.76 5.13
CA VAL A 144 -2.59 -8.37 4.92
C VAL A 144 -2.64 -9.34 3.74
N VAL A 145 -3.73 -10.10 3.60
CA VAL A 145 -3.87 -11.02 2.46
C VAL A 145 -4.04 -10.26 1.15
N PHE A 146 -4.87 -9.22 1.15
CA PHE A 146 -5.05 -8.34 0.00
C PHE A 146 -3.72 -7.71 -0.44
N TYR A 147 -3.00 -7.09 0.50
CA TYR A 147 -1.71 -6.46 0.23
C TYR A 147 -0.70 -7.45 -0.36
N ASN A 148 -0.58 -8.64 0.23
CA ASN A 148 0.34 -9.66 -0.28
C ASN A 148 -0.02 -10.12 -1.70
N ASN A 149 -1.31 -10.17 -2.03
CA ASN A 149 -1.76 -10.53 -3.38
C ASN A 149 -1.44 -9.42 -4.39
N THR A 150 -1.63 -8.15 -4.02
CA THR A 150 -1.32 -7.03 -4.91
C THR A 150 0.18 -6.85 -5.11
N MET A 151 0.98 -6.89 -4.04
CA MET A 151 2.43 -6.71 -4.13
C MET A 151 3.11 -7.87 -4.84
N ARG A 152 2.62 -9.11 -4.66
CA ARG A 152 3.11 -10.26 -5.45
C ARG A 152 2.94 -10.06 -6.96
N GLY A 153 1.91 -9.32 -7.39
CA GLY A 153 1.74 -8.95 -8.79
C GLY A 153 2.81 -7.97 -9.26
N VAL A 154 3.16 -6.99 -8.44
CA VAL A 154 4.22 -6.00 -8.70
C VAL A 154 5.58 -6.69 -8.82
N ASP A 155 5.93 -7.56 -7.86
CA ASP A 155 7.22 -8.28 -7.85
C ASP A 155 7.37 -9.17 -9.08
N ARG A 156 6.30 -9.84 -9.51
CA ARG A 156 6.30 -10.65 -10.74
C ARG A 156 6.49 -9.81 -11.99
N SER A 157 5.84 -8.67 -12.05
CA SER A 157 6.02 -7.73 -13.15
C SER A 157 7.47 -7.24 -13.22
N ASP A 158 8.05 -6.89 -12.08
CA ASP A 158 9.45 -6.44 -12.00
C ASP A 158 10.43 -7.55 -12.41
N GLN A 159 10.20 -8.77 -11.92
CA GLN A 159 10.96 -9.95 -12.30
C GLN A 159 10.86 -10.23 -13.81
N CYS A 160 9.67 -10.15 -14.41
CA CYS A 160 9.53 -10.31 -15.86
C CYS A 160 10.34 -9.26 -16.62
N LEU A 161 10.41 -8.03 -16.11
CA LEU A 161 11.14 -6.96 -16.77
C LEU A 161 12.66 -7.09 -16.60
N SER A 162 13.13 -7.65 -15.49
CA SER A 162 14.56 -7.93 -15.31
C SER A 162 15.06 -9.04 -16.24
N TYR A 163 14.20 -9.98 -16.66
CA TYR A 163 14.57 -11.03 -17.63
C TYR A 163 14.71 -10.52 -19.07
N TYR A 164 14.11 -9.38 -19.40
CA TYR A 164 14.21 -8.76 -20.73
C TYR A 164 14.81 -7.35 -20.63
N PRO A 165 16.11 -7.20 -20.30
CA PRO A 165 16.76 -5.90 -20.34
C PRO A 165 16.87 -5.45 -21.80
N VAL A 166 15.92 -4.61 -22.24
CA VAL A 166 15.97 -3.99 -23.58
C VAL A 166 16.97 -2.81 -23.61
N ALA A 167 17.66 -2.55 -22.50
CA ALA A 167 18.73 -1.56 -22.45
C ALA A 167 20.03 -2.15 -23.02
N ARG A 168 20.33 -1.81 -24.28
CA ARG A 168 21.64 -1.98 -24.89
C ARG A 168 22.59 -0.98 -24.20
N ASN A 169 23.64 -1.45 -23.53
CA ASN A 169 24.72 -0.58 -23.07
C ASN A 169 25.36 0.07 -24.32
N GLN A 170 25.19 1.37 -24.49
CA GLN A 170 26.03 2.13 -25.42
C GLN A 170 27.35 2.38 -24.71
N GLN A 171 28.40 1.70 -25.19
CA GLN A 171 29.80 1.97 -24.85
C GLN A 171 30.22 3.33 -25.38
#